data_AF-A0A267GHT9-F1
#
_entry.id   AF-A0A267GHT9-F1
#
_cell.length_a   1.000
_cell.length_b   1.000
_cell.length_c   1.000
_cell.angle_alpha   90.00
_cell.angle_beta   90.00
_cell.angle_gamma   90.00
#
_symmetry.space_group_name_H-M   'P 1'
#
loop_
_entity.id
_entity.type
_entity.pdbx_description
1 polymer ?
#
loop_
_entity_poly.entity_id
_entity_poly.type
_entity_poly.pdbx_seq_one_letter_code
_entity_poly.pdbx_strand_id
1 'polypeptide(L)'
;MNYKFVLSLSAWLVHAASAEFQCLDADGFPLDWFALLKQPHSGHYAYVSSNSSTAWIQPDGCDITRDGPVFSTVSQVLQAGSNAAADVLAAYNDEPPEDNNSSSIGSSAFGHMKGLVALKSGQKGFWLIHSVPKFPNMSLHRYEYPDTGMKYGQSFLCLTVDSAKMANIIGSQLFVSHPDLYSLSVSPAAEAAWPSWADLKKRKQPPKALMNSTVKLVTSGGLSVMHLAKSPHLKQDLYSYLLAGQLQSNIQVETWQHGKELLNSTCNRRYNVTKVLDVRIGNQTQFKSTKDHSKWCVTAQTDAKPHTCIGDMNRAETQYHRGGGIACIGLVGLHSLFKAAVIHDQPCGSAGHTKSDKELLLSLYNWVMLAAVCAMACIVLLLVLLLTMALAKLRSRQQKVLSGSGSSGQKYRIL
;
A
#
# COMPACT_ATOMS: atom_id res chain seq x y z
N MET A 1 30.73 66.82 -23.22
CA MET A 1 29.70 65.91 -22.67
C MET A 1 30.34 64.53 -22.56
N ASN A 2 30.72 64.12 -21.35
CA ASN A 2 31.39 62.84 -21.09
C ASN A 2 30.39 61.88 -20.44
N TYR A 3 29.84 60.94 -21.22
CA TYR A 3 29.02 59.87 -20.67
C TYR A 3 29.94 58.72 -20.24
N LYS A 4 30.18 58.62 -18.92
CA LYS A 4 30.74 57.40 -18.32
C LYS A 4 29.63 56.37 -18.23
N PHE A 5 29.68 55.35 -19.08
CA PHE A 5 28.88 54.14 -18.90
C PHE A 5 29.44 53.36 -17.71
N VAL A 6 28.67 53.30 -16.61
CA VAL A 6 28.94 52.40 -15.49
C VAL A 6 28.22 51.08 -15.81
N LEU A 7 28.97 50.09 -16.27
CA LEU A 7 28.50 48.71 -16.37
C LEU A 7 28.43 48.13 -14.95
N SER A 8 27.22 48.11 -14.38
CA SER A 8 26.93 47.35 -13.17
C SER A 8 26.89 45.86 -13.51
N LEU A 9 28.00 45.14 -13.29
CA LEU A 9 27.99 43.68 -13.22
C LEU A 9 27.21 43.28 -11.96
N SER A 10 25.92 43.00 -12.11
CA SER A 10 25.19 42.22 -11.11
C SER A 10 25.69 40.79 -11.20
N ALA A 11 26.65 40.43 -10.35
CA ALA A 11 27.03 39.05 -10.12
C ALA A 11 25.82 38.32 -9.55
N TRP A 12 25.10 37.60 -10.40
CA TRP A 12 24.16 36.57 -9.94
C TRP A 12 25.02 35.50 -9.28
N LEU A 13 25.12 35.58 -7.94
CA LEU A 13 25.57 34.48 -7.11
C LEU A 13 24.57 33.34 -7.34
N VAL A 14 24.83 32.52 -8.35
CA VAL A 14 24.22 31.19 -8.46
C VAL A 14 24.76 30.44 -7.24
N HIS A 15 24.03 30.49 -6.14
CA HIS A 15 24.21 29.53 -5.08
C HIS A 15 24.02 28.17 -5.75
N ALA A 16 25.11 27.45 -5.97
CA ALA A 16 25.06 26.02 -6.16
C ALA A 16 24.54 25.45 -4.83
N ALA A 17 23.23 25.54 -4.62
CA ALA A 17 22.57 24.80 -3.57
C ALA A 17 22.97 23.35 -3.81
N SER A 18 23.64 22.74 -2.84
CA SER A 18 23.77 21.29 -2.80
C SER A 18 22.35 20.74 -2.97
N ALA A 19 22.03 20.23 -4.16
CA ALA A 19 20.68 19.80 -4.48
C ALA A 19 20.38 18.54 -3.65
N GLU A 20 19.71 18.73 -2.51
CA GLU A 20 19.19 17.63 -1.72
C GLU A 20 18.11 16.89 -2.53
N PHE A 21 18.08 15.56 -2.40
CA PHE A 21 17.01 14.77 -2.99
C PHE A 21 15.66 15.16 -2.38
N GLN A 22 14.71 15.58 -3.21
CA GLN A 22 13.35 15.94 -2.78
C GLN A 22 12.38 15.89 -3.96
N CYS A 23 11.07 15.96 -3.70
CA CYS A 23 10.09 16.18 -4.75
C CYS A 23 10.29 17.57 -5.36
N LEU A 24 10.19 17.68 -6.67
CA LEU A 24 10.33 18.94 -7.41
C LEU A 24 9.05 19.22 -8.21
N ASP A 25 8.76 20.51 -8.45
CA ASP A 25 7.74 20.93 -9.41
C ASP A 25 8.26 20.92 -10.86
N ALA A 26 7.43 21.41 -11.79
CA ALA A 26 7.76 21.46 -13.21
C ALA A 26 8.96 22.36 -13.53
N ASP A 27 9.21 23.39 -12.72
CA ASP A 27 10.30 24.36 -12.89
C ASP A 27 11.56 23.95 -12.10
N GLY A 28 11.51 22.81 -11.42
CA GLY A 28 12.61 22.27 -10.62
C GLY A 28 12.71 22.85 -9.22
N PHE A 29 11.68 23.56 -8.74
CA PHE A 29 11.65 24.05 -7.37
C PHE A 29 11.18 22.97 -6.38
N PRO A 30 11.67 22.99 -5.14
CA PRO A 30 11.28 22.02 -4.12
C PRO A 30 9.78 22.02 -3.79
N LEU A 31 9.21 20.83 -3.69
CA LEU A 31 7.88 20.55 -3.14
C LEU A 31 8.00 19.65 -1.91
N ASP A 32 7.09 19.83 -0.95
CA ASP A 32 7.00 18.90 0.17
C ASP A 32 6.33 17.57 -0.24
N TRP A 33 5.36 17.66 -1.15
CA TRP A 33 4.71 16.52 -1.77
C TRP A 33 3.98 16.95 -3.05
N PHE A 34 3.71 15.98 -3.93
CA PHE A 34 2.74 16.14 -5.01
C PHE A 34 1.99 14.84 -5.28
N ALA A 35 0.75 14.96 -5.75
CA ALA A 35 -0.07 13.89 -6.29
C ALA A 35 -0.40 14.23 -7.75
N LEU A 36 -0.16 13.29 -8.68
CA LEU A 36 -0.35 13.52 -10.11
C LEU A 36 -1.18 12.41 -10.73
N LEU A 37 -2.10 12.78 -11.62
CA LEU A 37 -2.84 11.88 -12.49
C LEU A 37 -2.51 12.21 -13.96
N LYS A 38 -1.99 11.21 -14.69
CA LYS A 38 -1.78 11.27 -16.13
C LYS A 38 -3.01 10.76 -16.86
N GLN A 39 -3.39 11.40 -17.95
CA GLN A 39 -4.52 11.02 -18.79
C GLN A 39 -4.16 9.85 -19.73
N PRO A 40 -5.09 8.96 -20.11
CA PRO A 40 -4.83 7.88 -21.06
C PRO A 40 -4.57 8.39 -22.49
N HIS A 41 -3.83 7.61 -23.28
CA HIS A 41 -3.45 7.88 -24.69
C HIS A 41 -2.79 9.26 -24.94
N SER A 42 -2.23 9.88 -23.90
CA SER A 42 -1.53 11.17 -24.00
C SER A 42 -0.46 11.29 -22.90
N GLY A 43 0.39 12.31 -23.03
CA GLY A 43 1.33 12.72 -21.99
C GLY A 43 0.74 13.74 -21.02
N HIS A 44 -0.48 14.23 -21.29
CA HIS A 44 -1.13 15.26 -20.49
C HIS A 44 -1.39 14.75 -19.07
N TYR A 45 -1.18 15.63 -18.09
CA TYR A 45 -1.39 15.32 -16.69
C TYR A 45 -2.00 16.51 -15.96
N ALA A 46 -2.59 16.24 -14.80
CA ALA A 46 -2.87 17.26 -13.82
C ALA A 46 -2.29 16.82 -12.47
N TYR A 47 -1.84 17.77 -11.67
CA TYR A 47 -1.28 17.49 -10.36
C TYR A 47 -1.74 18.47 -9.30
N VAL A 48 -1.59 18.06 -8.05
CA VAL A 48 -1.86 18.82 -6.83
C VAL A 48 -0.59 18.75 -6.00
N SER A 49 -0.22 19.84 -5.33
CA SER A 49 1.06 19.89 -4.60
C SER A 49 0.91 20.57 -3.25
N SER A 50 2.00 20.54 -2.48
CA SER A 50 2.12 21.30 -1.23
C SER A 50 1.87 22.80 -1.38
N ASN A 51 2.13 23.37 -2.56
CA ASN A 51 1.95 24.81 -2.83
C ASN A 51 0.53 25.14 -3.31
N SER A 52 -0.19 24.17 -3.88
CA SER A 52 -1.59 24.30 -4.28
C SER A 52 -2.32 22.99 -4.02
N SER A 53 -2.99 22.92 -2.87
CA SER A 53 -3.67 21.71 -2.38
C SER A 53 -5.17 21.67 -2.67
N THR A 54 -5.73 22.73 -3.26
CA THR A 54 -7.18 22.92 -3.46
C THR A 54 -7.59 23.06 -4.93
N ALA A 55 -6.63 23.06 -5.86
CA ALA A 55 -6.89 23.11 -7.29
C ALA A 55 -5.96 22.17 -8.07
N TRP A 56 -6.47 21.61 -9.16
CA TRP A 56 -5.64 20.92 -10.15
C TRP A 56 -4.75 21.94 -10.87
N ILE A 57 -3.45 21.71 -10.86
CA ILE A 57 -2.49 22.38 -11.73
C ILE A 57 -2.39 21.56 -13.01
N GLN A 58 -2.73 22.18 -14.14
CA GLN A 58 -2.69 21.56 -15.47
C GLN A 58 -2.15 22.61 -16.45
N PRO A 59 -0.82 22.71 -16.63
CA PRO A 59 -0.23 23.67 -17.55
C PRO A 59 -0.64 23.39 -19.00
N ASP A 60 -0.82 24.44 -19.80
CA ASP A 60 -1.08 24.29 -21.23
C ASP A 60 0.10 23.60 -21.92
N GLY A 61 -0.18 22.56 -22.71
CA GLY A 61 0.84 21.78 -23.40
C GLY A 61 1.67 20.85 -22.51
N CYS A 62 1.28 20.64 -21.24
CA CYS A 62 1.98 19.74 -20.33
C CYS A 62 2.11 18.33 -20.91
N ASP A 63 3.31 17.76 -20.80
CA ASP A 63 3.59 16.43 -21.32
C ASP A 63 4.63 15.74 -20.44
N ILE A 64 4.18 14.72 -19.70
CA ILE A 64 4.99 13.99 -18.73
C ILE A 64 6.28 13.41 -19.33
N THR A 65 6.33 13.23 -20.66
CA THR A 65 7.51 12.71 -21.36
C THR A 65 8.68 13.70 -21.39
N ARG A 66 8.41 15.00 -21.23
CA ARG A 66 9.41 16.08 -21.38
C ARG A 66 9.45 17.08 -20.23
N ASP A 67 8.39 17.19 -19.44
CA ASP A 67 8.27 18.19 -18.38
C ASP A 67 7.49 17.67 -17.16
N GLY A 68 7.41 18.53 -16.13
CA GLY A 68 6.55 18.31 -14.99
C GLY A 68 7.25 17.79 -13.73
N PRO A 69 6.50 17.67 -12.62
CA PRO A 69 7.07 17.31 -11.33
C PRO A 69 7.72 15.91 -11.33
N VAL A 70 7.17 14.96 -12.09
CA VAL A 70 7.76 13.62 -12.24
C VAL A 70 9.07 13.68 -13.04
N PHE A 71 9.11 14.45 -14.13
CA PHE A 71 10.31 14.67 -14.93
C PHE A 71 11.44 15.26 -14.07
N SER A 72 11.18 16.36 -13.37
CA SER A 72 12.16 17.05 -12.54
C SER A 72 12.66 16.16 -11.40
N THR A 73 11.74 15.54 -10.66
CA THR A 73 12.07 14.71 -9.49
C THR A 73 12.89 13.47 -9.85
N VAL A 74 12.58 12.81 -10.99
CA VAL A 74 13.33 11.62 -11.41
C VAL A 74 14.66 12.01 -12.08
N SER A 75 14.69 13.11 -12.82
CA SER A 75 15.92 13.61 -13.47
C SER A 75 17.03 13.91 -12.48
N GLN A 76 16.71 14.45 -11.29
CA GLN A 76 17.74 14.72 -10.26
C GLN A 76 18.52 13.46 -9.86
N VAL A 77 17.88 12.28 -9.92
CA VAL A 77 18.51 10.99 -9.57
C VAL A 77 19.29 10.43 -10.74
N LEU A 78 18.70 10.46 -11.94
CA LEU A 78 19.32 9.89 -13.14
C LEU A 78 20.55 10.67 -13.60
N GLN A 79 20.55 12.00 -13.39
CA GLN A 79 21.62 12.91 -13.81
C GLN A 79 22.66 13.18 -12.70
N ALA A 80 22.39 12.81 -11.45
CA ALA A 80 23.28 13.07 -10.31
C ALA A 80 24.72 12.51 -10.45
N GLY A 81 24.94 11.51 -11.31
CA GLY A 81 26.25 10.88 -11.50
C GLY A 81 26.86 10.36 -10.18
N SER A 82 28.16 10.06 -10.18
CA SER A 82 28.89 9.55 -9.00
C SER A 82 29.08 10.57 -7.87
N ASN A 83 28.76 11.86 -8.07
CA ASN A 83 29.12 12.94 -7.16
C ASN A 83 28.03 13.31 -6.13
N ALA A 84 26.82 12.75 -6.23
CA ALA A 84 25.75 12.92 -5.25
C ALA A 84 25.18 11.57 -4.78
N ALA A 85 26.07 10.61 -4.48
CA ALA A 85 25.66 9.27 -4.07
C ALA A 85 24.66 9.32 -2.90
N ALA A 86 23.42 8.93 -3.16
CA ALA A 86 22.44 8.68 -2.13
C ALA A 86 22.97 7.56 -1.22
N ASP A 87 22.66 7.66 0.07
CA ASP A 87 22.92 6.56 1.03
C ASP A 87 22.01 5.36 0.76
N VAL A 88 20.79 5.64 0.30
CA VAL A 88 19.88 4.65 -0.27
C VAL A 88 19.36 5.18 -1.59
N LEU A 89 19.54 4.42 -2.65
CA LEU A 89 18.84 4.58 -3.92
C LEU A 89 18.17 3.26 -4.27
N ALA A 90 16.85 3.24 -4.31
CA ALA A 90 16.08 2.04 -4.56
C ALA A 90 14.99 2.30 -5.59
N ALA A 91 15.03 1.55 -6.69
CA ALA A 91 13.96 1.52 -7.67
C ALA A 91 13.35 0.13 -7.69
N TYR A 92 12.03 0.07 -7.58
CA TYR A 92 11.26 -1.17 -7.56
C TYR A 92 10.14 -1.10 -8.57
N ASN A 93 9.88 -2.22 -9.24
CA ASN A 93 8.83 -2.35 -10.24
C ASN A 93 8.63 -3.83 -10.51
N ASP A 94 7.41 -4.34 -10.43
CA ASP A 94 7.12 -5.75 -10.75
C ASP A 94 7.09 -6.05 -12.26
N GLU A 95 7.20 -5.01 -13.07
CA GLU A 95 7.41 -5.06 -14.52
C GLU A 95 8.53 -4.06 -14.87
N PRO A 96 9.78 -4.31 -14.46
CA PRO A 96 10.85 -3.33 -14.58
C PRO A 96 11.24 -3.07 -16.03
N PRO A 97 11.98 -1.97 -16.31
CA PRO A 97 12.57 -1.75 -17.62
C PRO A 97 13.42 -2.94 -18.04
N GLU A 98 13.44 -3.22 -19.35
CA GLU A 98 14.33 -4.24 -19.91
C GLU A 98 15.76 -3.67 -19.94
N ASP A 99 16.60 -4.08 -18.98
CA ASP A 99 18.02 -3.75 -18.99
C ASP A 99 18.89 -4.95 -18.59
N ASN A 100 20.09 -5.03 -19.16
CA ASN A 100 21.01 -6.16 -18.96
C ASN A 100 21.65 -6.16 -17.55
N ASN A 101 21.52 -5.07 -16.82
CA ASN A 101 22.05 -4.88 -15.47
C ASN A 101 20.95 -4.98 -14.39
N SER A 102 19.72 -5.35 -14.78
CA SER A 102 18.61 -5.55 -13.85
C SER A 102 18.96 -6.60 -12.83
N SER A 103 18.73 -6.29 -11.56
CA SER A 103 18.70 -7.30 -10.51
C SER A 103 17.28 -7.87 -10.30
N SER A 104 16.35 -7.58 -11.22
CA SER A 104 14.99 -8.12 -11.18
C SER A 104 14.97 -9.64 -11.26
N ILE A 105 14.02 -10.23 -10.55
CA ILE A 105 13.70 -11.65 -10.67
C ILE A 105 12.43 -11.86 -11.52
N GLY A 106 11.61 -10.82 -11.75
CA GLY A 106 10.51 -10.85 -12.72
C GLY A 106 9.41 -11.86 -12.38
N SER A 107 9.12 -12.03 -11.09
CA SER A 107 8.20 -13.06 -10.59
C SER A 107 6.95 -12.48 -9.94
N SER A 108 5.82 -13.14 -10.16
CA SER A 108 4.54 -12.85 -9.48
C SER A 108 4.60 -13.10 -7.96
N ALA A 109 5.68 -13.69 -7.45
CA ALA A 109 5.98 -13.79 -6.02
C ALA A 109 6.25 -12.43 -5.35
N PHE A 110 6.66 -11.42 -6.12
CA PHE A 110 6.89 -10.07 -5.62
C PHE A 110 5.61 -9.23 -5.58
N GLY A 111 5.62 -8.21 -4.73
CA GLY A 111 4.54 -7.25 -4.59
C GLY A 111 4.19 -6.56 -5.91
N HIS A 112 2.92 -6.25 -6.12
CA HIS A 112 2.49 -5.43 -7.25
C HIS A 112 2.71 -3.99 -6.90
N MET A 113 3.92 -3.47 -7.09
CA MET A 113 4.32 -2.13 -6.63
C MET A 113 5.42 -1.56 -7.48
N LYS A 114 5.43 -0.22 -7.58
CA LYS A 114 6.38 0.50 -8.41
C LYS A 114 6.75 1.83 -7.75
N GLY A 115 8.02 2.21 -7.78
CA GLY A 115 8.47 3.43 -7.14
C GLY A 115 9.98 3.64 -7.13
N LEU A 116 10.36 4.80 -6.61
CA LEU A 116 11.72 5.29 -6.50
C LEU A 116 11.94 5.93 -5.14
N VAL A 117 13.02 5.56 -4.47
CA VAL A 117 13.45 6.11 -3.18
C VAL A 117 14.87 6.62 -3.31
N ALA A 118 15.12 7.87 -2.91
CA ALA A 118 16.45 8.43 -2.78
C ALA A 118 16.58 9.11 -1.42
N LEU A 119 17.51 8.64 -0.59
CA LEU A 119 17.72 9.11 0.78
C LEU A 119 19.19 9.40 1.00
N LYS A 120 19.48 10.45 1.76
CA LYS A 120 20.84 10.83 2.14
C LYS A 120 20.86 11.25 3.61
N SER A 121 21.71 10.62 4.39
CA SER A 121 21.80 10.86 5.84
C SER A 121 22.10 12.32 6.11
N GLY A 122 21.41 12.89 7.10
CA GLY A 122 21.52 14.31 7.44
C GLY A 122 20.90 15.29 6.43
N GLN A 123 20.27 14.81 5.36
CA GLN A 123 19.58 15.62 4.34
C GLN A 123 18.14 15.18 4.14
N LYS A 124 17.39 15.94 3.35
CA LYS A 124 16.12 15.46 2.79
C LYS A 124 16.35 14.29 1.84
N GLY A 125 15.26 13.56 1.61
CA GLY A 125 15.13 12.54 0.59
C GLY A 125 13.72 12.56 0.03
N PHE A 126 13.41 11.64 -0.87
CA PHE A 126 12.04 11.44 -1.33
C PHE A 126 11.66 9.98 -1.49
N TRP A 127 10.36 9.73 -1.45
CA TRP A 127 9.74 8.49 -1.87
C TRP A 127 8.66 8.80 -2.91
N LEU A 128 8.86 8.31 -4.13
CA LEU A 128 7.91 8.35 -5.25
C LEU A 128 7.22 6.98 -5.38
N ILE A 129 5.90 6.96 -5.25
CA ILE A 129 5.01 5.81 -5.48
C ILE A 129 4.30 6.04 -6.82
N HIS A 130 4.27 5.05 -7.72
CA HIS A 130 3.62 5.21 -9.02
C HIS A 130 3.04 3.92 -9.59
N SER A 131 2.29 4.02 -10.70
CA SER A 131 1.66 2.88 -11.36
C SER A 131 2.27 2.47 -12.71
N VAL A 132 3.29 3.19 -13.20
CA VAL A 132 3.89 3.02 -14.54
C VAL A 132 4.83 1.80 -14.66
N PRO A 133 4.49 0.77 -15.47
CA PRO A 133 5.42 -0.32 -15.81
C PRO A 133 6.65 0.20 -16.57
N LYS A 134 7.78 -0.49 -16.44
CA LYS A 134 9.04 -0.19 -17.12
C LYS A 134 9.62 1.20 -16.83
N PHE A 135 9.35 1.74 -15.64
CA PHE A 135 9.77 3.08 -15.22
C PHE A 135 10.25 3.10 -13.76
N PRO A 136 11.20 3.98 -13.40
CA PRO A 136 12.14 4.66 -14.31
C PRO A 136 13.17 3.70 -14.91
N ASN A 137 13.89 4.08 -15.97
CA ASN A 137 15.05 3.29 -16.42
C ASN A 137 16.33 3.84 -15.80
N MET A 138 16.82 3.16 -14.77
CA MET A 138 17.98 3.59 -13.99
C MET A 138 19.31 3.50 -14.76
N SER A 139 19.34 2.77 -15.87
CA SER A 139 20.55 2.55 -16.69
C SER A 139 20.78 3.65 -17.74
N LEU A 140 19.77 4.48 -18.04
CA LEU A 140 19.86 5.46 -19.14
C LEU A 140 20.55 6.78 -18.76
N HIS A 141 20.75 7.05 -17.47
CA HIS A 141 21.31 8.32 -16.96
C HIS A 141 20.60 9.60 -17.46
N ARG A 142 19.37 9.45 -17.95
CA ARG A 142 18.50 10.53 -18.42
C ARG A 142 17.05 10.10 -18.23
N TYR A 143 16.15 11.04 -18.09
CA TYR A 143 14.72 10.74 -18.03
C TYR A 143 14.24 10.09 -19.32
N GLU A 144 13.44 9.04 -19.18
CA GLU A 144 12.68 8.43 -20.26
C GLU A 144 11.35 7.94 -19.70
N TYR A 145 10.27 8.42 -20.28
CA TYR A 145 8.95 7.90 -19.99
C TYR A 145 8.63 6.79 -21.00
N PRO A 146 8.27 5.58 -20.57
CA PRO A 146 8.09 4.46 -21.49
C PRO A 146 6.85 4.65 -22.37
N ASP A 147 6.96 4.34 -23.66
CA ASP A 147 5.84 4.40 -24.61
C ASP A 147 4.65 3.55 -24.13
N THR A 148 4.92 2.40 -23.49
CA THR A 148 3.89 1.55 -22.88
C THR A 148 3.11 2.26 -21.78
N GLY A 149 3.72 3.23 -21.11
CA GLY A 149 3.12 4.08 -20.08
C GLY A 149 2.15 5.12 -20.64
N MET A 150 2.11 5.36 -21.96
CA MET A 150 1.24 6.35 -22.59
C MET A 150 -0.20 5.86 -22.76
N LYS A 151 -0.37 4.55 -22.96
CA LYS A 151 -1.65 3.91 -23.28
C LYS A 151 -2.75 4.13 -22.23
N TYR A 152 -2.39 4.09 -20.96
CA TYR A 152 -3.33 4.14 -19.84
C TYR A 152 -3.11 5.39 -18.98
N GLY A 153 -4.14 5.77 -18.23
CA GLY A 153 -3.98 6.73 -17.13
C GLY A 153 -3.02 6.18 -16.07
N GLN A 154 -2.36 7.06 -15.32
CA GLN A 154 -1.37 6.67 -14.31
C GLN A 154 -1.42 7.61 -13.10
N SER A 155 -1.15 7.08 -11.91
CA SER A 155 -1.06 7.86 -10.67
C SER A 155 0.36 7.92 -10.14
N PHE A 156 0.70 9.05 -9.52
CA PHE A 156 1.96 9.25 -8.82
C PHE A 156 1.70 9.97 -7.49
N LEU A 157 2.49 9.63 -6.48
CA LEU A 157 2.59 10.36 -5.23
C LEU A 157 4.07 10.48 -4.87
N CYS A 158 4.55 11.70 -4.69
CA CYS A 158 5.89 11.96 -4.18
C CYS A 158 5.80 12.58 -2.79
N LEU A 159 6.62 12.09 -1.86
CA LEU A 159 6.76 12.60 -0.50
C LEU A 159 8.21 12.99 -0.25
N THR A 160 8.47 14.27 0.03
CA THR A 160 9.77 14.74 0.53
C THR A 160 9.85 14.43 2.02
N VAL A 161 10.93 13.81 2.46
CA VAL A 161 11.09 13.30 3.83
C VAL A 161 12.41 13.72 4.44
N ASP A 162 12.43 13.85 5.77
CA ASP A 162 13.67 13.84 6.54
C ASP A 162 14.25 12.42 6.53
N SER A 163 15.38 12.22 5.85
CA SER A 163 15.96 10.88 5.66
C SER A 163 16.29 10.21 6.98
N ALA A 164 16.88 10.95 7.93
CA ALA A 164 17.29 10.39 9.22
C ALA A 164 16.10 9.84 10.02
N LYS A 165 14.93 10.50 9.92
CA LYS A 165 13.72 10.08 10.62
C LYS A 165 12.94 8.99 9.87
N MET A 166 12.83 9.09 8.55
CA MET A 166 11.89 8.28 7.77
C MET A 166 12.52 7.05 7.11
N ALA A 167 13.84 7.02 6.89
CA ALA A 167 14.47 5.98 6.09
C ALA A 167 14.16 4.54 6.57
N ASN A 168 14.30 4.25 7.87
CA ASN A 168 14.02 2.91 8.37
C ASN A 168 12.53 2.57 8.32
N ILE A 169 11.64 3.56 8.46
CA ILE A 169 10.19 3.35 8.33
C ILE A 169 9.85 2.99 6.88
N ILE A 170 10.37 3.73 5.89
CA ILE A 170 10.20 3.44 4.46
C ILE A 170 10.73 2.04 4.13
N GLY A 171 11.96 1.74 4.56
CA GLY A 171 12.57 0.42 4.37
C GLY A 171 11.72 -0.70 4.99
N SER A 172 11.13 -0.47 6.17
CA SER A 172 10.26 -1.46 6.83
C SER A 172 8.97 -1.73 6.04
N GLN A 173 8.35 -0.69 5.46
CA GLN A 173 7.14 -0.83 4.66
C GLN A 173 7.41 -1.58 3.35
N LEU A 174 8.52 -1.26 2.70
CA LEU A 174 8.98 -2.00 1.52
C LEU A 174 9.31 -3.45 1.89
N PHE A 175 9.98 -3.70 3.01
CA PHE A 175 10.29 -5.07 3.46
C PHE A 175 9.01 -5.91 3.69
N VAL A 176 8.00 -5.34 4.34
CA VAL A 176 6.69 -6.00 4.52
C VAL A 176 6.07 -6.35 3.17
N SER A 177 6.11 -5.42 2.23
CA SER A 177 5.38 -5.55 0.96
C SER A 177 6.13 -6.37 -0.09
N HIS A 178 7.43 -6.63 0.12
CA HIS A 178 8.27 -7.49 -0.70
C HIS A 178 8.31 -7.10 -2.20
N PRO A 179 8.79 -5.88 -2.55
CA PRO A 179 8.97 -5.44 -3.95
C PRO A 179 9.99 -6.27 -4.71
N ASP A 180 9.86 -6.27 -6.04
CA ASP A 180 10.98 -6.58 -6.92
C ASP A 180 11.85 -5.32 -7.08
N LEU A 181 12.96 -5.28 -6.34
CA LEU A 181 13.96 -4.21 -6.39
C LEU A 181 14.92 -4.49 -7.54
N TYR A 182 14.68 -3.87 -8.69
CA TYR A 182 15.50 -4.10 -9.88
C TYR A 182 16.79 -3.27 -9.86
N SER A 183 16.80 -2.13 -9.16
CA SER A 183 17.99 -1.32 -8.90
C SER A 183 18.06 -0.94 -7.42
N LEU A 184 19.14 -1.32 -6.74
CA LEU A 184 19.32 -1.04 -5.32
C LEU A 184 20.79 -0.73 -5.00
N SER A 185 21.02 0.45 -4.45
CA SER A 185 22.27 0.87 -3.82
C SER A 185 21.99 1.28 -2.38
N VAL A 186 22.79 0.73 -1.45
CA VAL A 186 22.74 1.06 -0.01
C VAL A 186 24.18 1.18 0.47
N SER A 187 24.53 2.33 1.05
CA SER A 187 25.86 2.59 1.61
C SER A 187 26.09 1.73 2.87
N PRO A 188 27.34 1.36 3.20
CA PRO A 188 27.63 0.62 4.44
C PRO A 188 27.12 1.33 5.70
N ALA A 189 27.16 2.67 5.73
CA ALA A 189 26.63 3.46 6.82
C ALA A 189 25.10 3.35 6.93
N ALA A 190 24.39 3.39 5.80
CA ALA A 190 22.95 3.20 5.76
C ALA A 190 22.52 1.78 6.15
N GLU A 191 23.27 0.75 5.78
CA GLU A 191 23.00 -0.63 6.23
C GLU A 191 23.09 -0.76 7.76
N ALA A 192 24.06 -0.09 8.38
CA ALA A 192 24.22 -0.08 9.82
C ALA A 192 23.13 0.75 10.52
N ALA A 193 22.77 1.91 9.95
CA ALA A 193 21.80 2.83 10.55
C ALA A 193 20.34 2.38 10.37
N TRP A 194 20.02 1.71 9.26
CA TRP A 194 18.64 1.38 8.86
C TRP A 194 18.48 -0.11 8.50
N PRO A 195 18.31 -1.00 9.50
CA PRO A 195 18.36 -2.45 9.32
C PRO A 195 17.38 -3.01 8.26
N SER A 196 16.21 -2.39 8.07
CA SER A 196 15.27 -2.85 7.05
C SER A 196 15.84 -2.76 5.62
N TRP A 197 16.74 -1.81 5.35
CA TRP A 197 17.43 -1.72 4.06
C TRP A 197 18.51 -2.80 3.90
N ALA A 198 19.18 -3.19 4.98
CA ALA A 198 20.10 -4.33 4.95
C ALA A 198 19.35 -5.65 4.66
N ASP A 199 18.15 -5.82 5.20
CA ASP A 199 17.30 -6.99 4.92
C ASP A 199 16.80 -7.00 3.47
N LEU A 200 16.41 -5.85 2.92
CA LEU A 200 16.05 -5.69 1.52
C LEU A 200 17.23 -5.99 0.59
N LYS A 201 18.43 -5.49 0.91
CA LYS A 201 19.67 -5.77 0.15
C LYS A 201 20.00 -7.26 0.10
N LYS A 202 19.74 -7.97 1.20
CA LYS A 202 19.87 -9.44 1.30
C LYS A 202 18.70 -10.22 0.70
N ARG A 203 17.70 -9.53 0.11
CA ARG A 203 16.48 -10.11 -0.47
C ARG A 203 15.74 -11.04 0.48
N LYS A 204 15.76 -10.72 1.78
CA LYS A 204 15.01 -11.50 2.76
C LYS A 204 13.51 -11.38 2.48
N GLN A 205 12.79 -12.47 2.74
CA GLN A 205 11.32 -12.47 2.69
C GLN A 205 10.75 -12.01 4.04
N PRO A 206 9.61 -11.30 4.04
CA PRO A 206 8.91 -10.99 5.28
C PRO A 206 8.49 -12.30 5.98
N PRO A 207 8.60 -12.39 7.32
CA PRO A 207 8.15 -13.56 8.07
C PRO A 207 6.66 -13.84 7.82
N LYS A 208 6.24 -15.10 7.85
CA LYS A 208 4.81 -15.48 7.65
C LYS A 208 3.86 -14.78 8.61
N ALA A 209 4.30 -14.51 9.85
CA ALA A 209 3.50 -13.80 10.85
C ALA A 209 3.31 -12.31 10.53
N LEU A 210 4.19 -11.72 9.71
CA LEU A 210 4.14 -10.32 9.31
C LEU A 210 3.21 -10.18 8.09
N MET A 211 1.92 -10.06 8.37
CA MET A 211 0.84 -10.01 7.36
C MET A 211 0.60 -8.61 6.80
N ASN A 212 0.79 -7.58 7.61
CA ASN A 212 0.65 -6.19 7.21
C ASN A 212 1.42 -5.29 8.20
N SER A 213 1.50 -4.01 7.87
CA SER A 213 1.98 -2.96 8.75
C SER A 213 1.25 -1.65 8.44
N THR A 214 0.95 -0.85 9.45
CA THR A 214 0.44 0.51 9.28
C THR A 214 1.33 1.46 10.07
N VAL A 215 1.81 2.50 9.41
CA VAL A 215 2.70 3.49 10.00
C VAL A 215 2.25 4.90 9.64
N LYS A 216 2.71 5.87 10.41
CA LYS A 216 2.61 7.29 10.08
C LYS A 216 3.95 7.75 9.51
N LEU A 217 3.95 8.16 8.26
CA LEU A 217 5.03 8.94 7.65
C LEU A 217 4.78 10.42 7.93
N VAL A 218 5.86 11.19 7.98
CA VAL A 218 5.82 12.65 8.12
C VAL A 218 6.73 13.23 7.05
N THR A 219 6.18 14.08 6.19
CA THR A 219 6.98 14.80 5.19
C THR A 219 7.86 15.86 5.86
N SER A 220 8.86 16.39 5.16
CA SER A 220 9.74 17.44 5.70
C SER A 220 8.98 18.72 6.08
N GLY A 221 7.89 19.03 5.40
CA GLY A 221 6.97 20.13 5.66
C GLY A 221 5.89 19.80 6.71
N GLY A 222 5.93 18.61 7.31
CA GLY A 222 5.08 18.24 8.44
C GLY A 222 3.74 17.59 8.09
N LEU A 223 3.48 17.27 6.82
CA LEU A 223 2.28 16.54 6.43
C LEU A 223 2.33 15.12 7.01
N SER A 224 1.28 14.76 7.76
CA SER A 224 1.06 13.41 8.28
C SER A 224 0.44 12.53 7.20
N VAL A 225 1.12 11.44 6.82
CA VAL A 225 0.65 10.47 5.82
C VAL A 225 0.55 9.10 6.46
N MET A 226 -0.62 8.47 6.41
CA MET A 226 -0.75 7.07 6.84
C MET A 226 -0.29 6.17 5.69
N HIS A 227 0.69 5.31 5.91
CA HIS A 227 1.06 4.27 4.96
C HIS A 227 0.65 2.91 5.49
N LEU A 228 -0.04 2.13 4.66
CA LEU A 228 -0.41 0.76 4.94
C LEU A 228 0.31 -0.17 3.97
N ALA A 229 1.10 -1.10 4.50
CA ALA A 229 1.78 -2.15 3.75
C ALA A 229 1.07 -3.50 3.95
N LYS A 230 0.79 -4.20 2.86
CA LYS A 230 0.31 -5.57 2.83
C LYS A 230 1.43 -6.51 2.40
N SER A 231 1.62 -7.59 3.16
CA SER A 231 2.54 -8.67 2.79
C SER A 231 1.87 -9.67 1.83
N PRO A 232 2.64 -10.36 0.97
CA PRO A 232 2.12 -11.45 0.16
C PRO A 232 1.50 -12.58 1.01
N HIS A 233 1.83 -12.70 2.30
CA HIS A 233 1.25 -13.74 3.17
C HIS A 233 -0.23 -13.48 3.50
N LEU A 234 -0.68 -12.22 3.47
CA LEU A 234 -2.08 -11.88 3.69
C LEU A 234 -2.89 -12.08 2.40
N LYS A 235 -3.60 -13.20 2.29
CA LYS A 235 -4.37 -13.57 1.09
C LYS A 235 -5.74 -12.89 1.01
N GLN A 236 -5.76 -11.56 1.09
CA GLN A 236 -6.98 -10.74 1.16
C GLN A 236 -6.87 -9.46 0.31
N ASP A 237 -8.01 -8.84 0.01
CA ASP A 237 -8.08 -7.53 -0.65
C ASP A 237 -7.53 -6.42 0.26
N LEU A 238 -6.52 -5.67 -0.21
CA LEU A 238 -5.96 -4.52 0.52
C LEU A 238 -7.05 -3.53 0.93
N TYR A 239 -7.99 -3.24 0.03
CA TYR A 239 -8.97 -2.17 0.22
C TYR A 239 -10.08 -2.56 1.20
N SER A 240 -10.79 -3.67 0.94
CA SER A 240 -11.93 -4.08 1.77
C SER A 240 -11.56 -4.82 3.05
N TYR A 241 -10.38 -5.46 3.12
CA TYR A 241 -9.95 -6.17 4.32
C TYR A 241 -9.19 -5.27 5.30
N LEU A 242 -8.32 -4.38 4.80
CA LEU A 242 -7.49 -3.53 5.64
C LEU A 242 -7.95 -2.07 5.61
N LEU A 243 -7.89 -1.44 4.44
CA LEU A 243 -7.92 0.03 4.35
C LEU A 243 -9.24 0.65 4.81
N ALA A 244 -10.38 0.12 4.36
CA ALA A 244 -11.69 0.69 4.71
C ALA A 244 -11.94 0.63 6.23
N GLY A 245 -11.49 -0.46 6.89
CA GLY A 245 -11.52 -0.60 8.34
C GLY A 245 -10.61 0.39 9.06
N GLN A 246 -9.39 0.56 8.55
CA GLN A 246 -8.39 1.50 9.09
C GLN A 246 -8.86 2.96 9.00
N LEU A 247 -9.47 3.35 7.87
CA LEU A 247 -10.04 4.68 7.66
C LEU A 247 -11.39 4.88 8.36
N GLN A 248 -12.02 3.78 8.80
CA GLN A 248 -13.37 3.78 9.35
C GLN A 248 -14.38 4.48 8.43
N SER A 249 -14.31 4.22 7.14
CA SER A 249 -15.12 4.92 6.14
C SER A 249 -15.36 4.06 4.92
N ASN A 250 -16.51 4.29 4.28
CA ASN A 250 -16.74 3.81 2.91
C ASN A 250 -15.70 4.47 1.99
N ILE A 251 -15.17 3.71 1.04
CA ILE A 251 -14.17 4.19 0.08
C ILE A 251 -14.57 3.86 -1.35
N GLN A 252 -14.26 4.78 -2.25
CA GLN A 252 -14.40 4.63 -3.70
C GLN A 252 -13.01 4.37 -4.28
N VAL A 253 -12.84 3.25 -4.97
CA VAL A 253 -11.53 2.75 -5.40
C VAL A 253 -11.42 2.77 -6.92
N GLU A 254 -10.45 3.54 -7.43
CA GLU A 254 -9.99 3.51 -8.81
C GLU A 254 -8.75 2.63 -8.89
N THR A 255 -8.84 1.56 -9.69
CA THR A 255 -7.72 0.66 -9.99
C THR A 255 -7.93 0.06 -11.37
N TRP A 256 -6.86 -0.47 -11.97
CA TRP A 256 -6.91 -1.12 -13.28
C TRP A 256 -8.02 -2.19 -13.38
N GLN A 257 -8.97 -1.97 -14.29
CA GLN A 257 -10.13 -2.86 -14.51
C GLN A 257 -10.03 -3.65 -15.81
N HIS A 258 -8.82 -4.03 -16.17
CA HIS A 258 -8.57 -4.94 -17.28
C HIS A 258 -7.92 -6.21 -16.72
N GLY A 259 -8.41 -7.37 -17.14
CA GLY A 259 -7.87 -8.65 -16.71
C GLY A 259 -8.94 -9.62 -16.22
N LYS A 260 -8.49 -10.68 -15.56
CA LYS A 260 -9.32 -11.75 -15.02
C LYS A 260 -9.57 -11.53 -13.53
N GLU A 261 -10.66 -12.10 -13.02
CA GLU A 261 -10.97 -12.16 -11.59
C GLU A 261 -11.02 -10.78 -10.91
N LEU A 262 -11.55 -9.78 -11.62
CA LEU A 262 -11.74 -8.44 -11.09
C LEU A 262 -12.78 -8.47 -9.97
N LEU A 263 -12.48 -7.78 -8.87
CA LEU A 263 -13.39 -7.70 -7.73
C LEU A 263 -14.49 -6.66 -8.00
N ASN A 264 -15.73 -7.03 -7.71
CA ASN A 264 -16.85 -6.09 -7.66
C ASN A 264 -16.83 -5.26 -6.37
N SER A 265 -17.72 -4.26 -6.31
CA SER A 265 -17.99 -3.53 -5.07
C SER A 265 -18.27 -4.48 -3.90
N THR A 266 -17.60 -4.25 -2.76
CA THR A 266 -17.77 -5.05 -1.55
C THR A 266 -18.62 -4.28 -0.57
N CYS A 267 -19.84 -4.77 -0.34
CA CYS A 267 -20.86 -4.09 0.46
C CYS A 267 -21.45 -4.97 1.57
N ASN A 268 -20.80 -6.10 1.84
CA ASN A 268 -21.17 -7.06 2.88
C ASN A 268 -20.25 -6.95 4.12
N ARG A 269 -19.57 -5.81 4.28
CA ARG A 269 -18.69 -5.48 5.40
C ARG A 269 -19.19 -4.21 6.08
N ARG A 270 -18.59 -3.86 7.23
CA ARG A 270 -18.92 -2.63 7.97
C ARG A 270 -18.78 -1.36 7.14
N TYR A 271 -17.80 -1.33 6.24
CA TYR A 271 -17.56 -0.21 5.32
C TYR A 271 -17.58 -0.71 3.89
N ASN A 272 -18.31 0.00 3.03
CA ASN A 272 -18.43 -0.31 1.62
C ASN A 272 -17.17 0.10 0.88
N VAL A 273 -16.75 -0.77 -0.05
CA VAL A 273 -15.66 -0.47 -0.99
C VAL A 273 -16.24 -0.56 -2.39
N THR A 274 -16.59 0.58 -2.96
CA THR A 274 -17.16 0.66 -4.30
C THR A 274 -16.08 0.82 -5.37
N LYS A 275 -16.31 0.20 -6.52
CA LYS A 275 -15.41 0.24 -7.68
C LYS A 275 -15.77 1.45 -8.54
N VAL A 276 -14.88 2.42 -8.68
CA VAL A 276 -15.05 3.56 -9.62
C VAL A 276 -15.14 3.02 -11.04
N LEU A 277 -15.97 3.58 -11.92
CA LEU A 277 -16.17 3.12 -13.30
C LEU A 277 -15.72 4.17 -14.33
N ASP A 278 -15.89 5.43 -13.98
CA ASP A 278 -15.57 6.57 -14.81
C ASP A 278 -14.87 7.64 -13.95
N VAL A 279 -13.77 8.16 -14.49
CA VAL A 279 -12.92 9.16 -13.86
C VAL A 279 -12.88 10.41 -14.72
N ARG A 280 -12.79 11.58 -14.07
CA ARG A 280 -12.49 12.86 -14.72
C ARG A 280 -11.29 13.53 -14.06
N ILE A 281 -10.36 14.01 -14.88
CA ILE A 281 -9.23 14.84 -14.42
C ILE A 281 -9.47 16.28 -14.89
N GLY A 282 -9.44 17.23 -13.96
CA GLY A 282 -9.74 18.64 -14.26
C GLY A 282 -11.16 18.83 -14.83
N ASN A 283 -11.36 19.82 -15.68
CA ASN A 283 -12.67 20.13 -16.26
C ASN A 283 -12.91 19.53 -17.66
N GLN A 284 -11.97 18.76 -18.21
CA GLN A 284 -11.96 18.49 -19.65
C GLN A 284 -11.95 17.00 -20.02
N THR A 285 -11.25 16.15 -19.28
CA THR A 285 -11.02 14.76 -19.74
C THR A 285 -11.74 13.76 -18.84
N GLN A 286 -12.74 13.08 -19.41
CA GLN A 286 -13.41 11.91 -18.83
C GLN A 286 -12.96 10.63 -19.54
N PHE A 287 -12.73 9.57 -18.77
CA PHE A 287 -12.43 8.25 -19.30
C PHE A 287 -12.90 7.13 -18.36
N LYS A 288 -13.02 5.92 -18.91
CA LYS A 288 -13.38 4.71 -18.15
C LYS A 288 -12.18 4.20 -17.37
N SER A 289 -12.40 3.63 -16.19
CA SER A 289 -11.37 2.93 -15.40
C SER A 289 -10.72 1.75 -16.14
N THR A 290 -11.36 1.21 -17.18
CA THR A 290 -10.73 0.22 -18.09
C THR A 290 -9.60 0.78 -18.95
N LYS A 291 -9.47 2.11 -19.00
CA LYS A 291 -8.39 2.87 -19.64
C LYS A 291 -7.44 3.49 -18.62
N ASP A 292 -7.54 3.13 -17.35
CA ASP A 292 -6.71 3.69 -16.28
C ASP A 292 -5.90 2.58 -15.59
N HIS A 293 -4.60 2.83 -15.37
CA HIS A 293 -3.72 2.00 -14.53
C HIS A 293 -3.48 2.64 -13.16
N SER A 294 -3.97 3.87 -12.95
CA SER A 294 -3.92 4.57 -11.67
C SER A 294 -4.51 3.72 -10.56
N LYS A 295 -4.01 3.92 -9.34
CA LYS A 295 -4.43 3.17 -8.16
C LYS A 295 -4.57 4.13 -7.02
N TRP A 296 -5.80 4.58 -6.82
CA TRP A 296 -6.12 5.52 -5.77
C TRP A 296 -7.51 5.25 -5.22
N CYS A 297 -7.78 5.76 -4.03
CA CYS A 297 -9.11 5.74 -3.47
C CYS A 297 -9.39 6.98 -2.65
N VAL A 298 -10.66 7.27 -2.46
CA VAL A 298 -11.14 8.42 -1.69
C VAL A 298 -12.25 7.99 -0.74
N THR A 299 -12.30 8.57 0.46
CA THR A 299 -13.43 8.33 1.37
C THR A 299 -14.71 8.91 0.78
N ALA A 300 -15.80 8.14 0.82
CA ALA A 300 -17.02 8.46 0.10
C ALA A 300 -17.85 9.57 0.75
N GLN A 301 -17.82 9.67 2.09
CA GLN A 301 -18.51 10.69 2.87
C GLN A 301 -17.60 11.90 3.09
N THR A 302 -18.12 13.09 2.80
CA THR A 302 -17.37 14.35 2.87
C THR A 302 -17.06 14.80 4.31
N ASP A 303 -17.81 14.30 5.30
CA ASP A 303 -17.87 14.99 6.60
C ASP A 303 -17.26 14.18 7.77
N ALA A 304 -16.87 12.91 7.54
CA ALA A 304 -16.48 12.02 8.65
C ALA A 304 -14.97 11.72 8.77
N LYS A 305 -14.14 11.97 7.73
CA LYS A 305 -12.66 11.93 7.70
C LYS A 305 -12.18 11.95 6.23
N PRO A 306 -11.87 13.13 5.65
CA PRO A 306 -11.49 13.23 4.24
C PRO A 306 -10.10 12.63 4.02
N HIS A 307 -10.01 11.51 3.30
CA HIS A 307 -8.74 10.89 2.93
C HIS A 307 -8.68 10.65 1.43
N THR A 308 -7.57 11.04 0.83
CA THR A 308 -7.15 10.60 -0.50
C THR A 308 -6.00 9.64 -0.34
N CYS A 309 -6.06 8.49 -0.97
CA CYS A 309 -4.99 7.51 -0.93
C CYS A 309 -4.50 7.14 -2.32
N ILE A 310 -3.19 6.98 -2.50
CA ILE A 310 -2.53 6.56 -3.74
C ILE A 310 -1.60 5.39 -3.40
N GLY A 311 -1.59 4.35 -4.22
CA GLY A 311 -0.86 3.13 -3.89
C GLY A 311 -0.58 2.22 -5.06
N ASP A 312 -0.35 0.96 -4.72
CA ASP A 312 0.35 0.00 -5.57
C ASP A 312 -0.54 -1.09 -6.17
N MET A 313 -1.62 -1.46 -5.49
CA MET A 313 -2.38 -2.68 -5.81
C MET A 313 -3.65 -2.45 -6.64
N ASN A 314 -3.85 -3.29 -7.66
CA ASN A 314 -5.15 -3.42 -8.30
C ASN A 314 -6.13 -4.20 -7.42
N ARG A 315 -7.41 -4.15 -7.78
CA ARG A 315 -8.47 -4.87 -7.09
C ARG A 315 -8.95 -6.11 -7.86
N ALA A 316 -8.17 -7.19 -7.77
CA ALA A 316 -8.46 -8.50 -8.40
C ALA A 316 -8.01 -9.66 -7.49
N GLU A 317 -8.62 -10.85 -7.60
CA GLU A 317 -8.26 -12.02 -6.77
C GLU A 317 -6.81 -12.45 -6.98
N THR A 318 -6.30 -12.33 -8.21
CA THR A 318 -4.88 -12.54 -8.53
C THR A 318 -3.92 -11.71 -7.66
N GLN A 319 -4.38 -10.60 -7.08
CA GLN A 319 -3.57 -9.74 -6.21
C GLN A 319 -3.57 -10.18 -4.74
N TYR A 320 -4.40 -11.15 -4.33
CA TYR A 320 -4.39 -11.66 -2.96
C TYR A 320 -3.04 -12.20 -2.55
N HIS A 321 -2.30 -12.82 -3.47
CA HIS A 321 -1.03 -13.46 -3.18
C HIS A 321 0.18 -12.52 -3.23
N ARG A 322 -0.03 -11.25 -3.56
CA ARG A 322 1.03 -10.25 -3.76
C ARG A 322 1.03 -9.21 -2.63
N GLY A 323 2.20 -8.68 -2.30
CA GLY A 323 2.31 -7.52 -1.43
C GLY A 323 2.07 -6.20 -2.16
N GLY A 324 1.93 -5.11 -1.41
CA GLY A 324 1.59 -3.78 -1.92
C GLY A 324 1.42 -2.75 -0.82
N GLY A 325 1.68 -1.49 -1.12
CA GLY A 325 1.46 -0.35 -0.24
C GLY A 325 0.33 0.57 -0.69
N ILE A 326 -0.15 1.39 0.23
CA ILE A 326 -1.03 2.53 -0.05
C ILE A 326 -0.80 3.65 0.97
N ALA A 327 -0.60 4.87 0.47
CA ALA A 327 -0.38 6.07 1.27
C ALA A 327 -1.63 6.95 1.26
N CYS A 328 -2.10 7.38 2.43
CA CYS A 328 -3.31 8.15 2.63
C CYS A 328 -3.03 9.51 3.27
N ILE A 329 -3.56 10.56 2.65
CA ILE A 329 -3.40 11.96 3.03
C ILE A 329 -4.75 12.53 3.47
N GLY A 330 -4.77 13.12 4.67
CA GLY A 330 -5.96 13.70 5.30
C GLY A 330 -6.19 15.19 4.98
N LEU A 331 -6.00 15.62 3.74
CA LEU A 331 -6.19 17.01 3.32
C LEU A 331 -7.55 17.21 2.64
N VAL A 332 -8.36 18.13 3.16
CA VAL A 332 -9.71 18.45 2.64
C VAL A 332 -9.67 18.87 1.18
N GLY A 333 -8.72 19.72 0.79
CA GLY A 333 -8.56 20.20 -0.59
C GLY A 333 -8.26 19.05 -1.56
N LEU A 334 -7.27 18.23 -1.24
CA LEU A 334 -6.88 17.06 -2.05
C LEU A 334 -8.06 16.07 -2.16
N HIS A 335 -8.73 15.78 -1.04
CA HIS A 335 -9.92 14.94 -1.00
C HIS A 335 -11.03 15.47 -1.90
N SER A 336 -11.32 16.77 -1.85
CA SER A 336 -12.37 17.38 -2.69
C SER A 336 -12.10 17.19 -4.17
N LEU A 337 -10.84 17.33 -4.60
CA LEU A 337 -10.43 17.15 -5.99
C LEU A 337 -10.56 15.71 -6.46
N PHE A 338 -10.06 14.74 -5.67
CA PHE A 338 -10.15 13.31 -5.99
C PHE A 338 -11.59 12.78 -5.87
N LYS A 339 -12.38 13.31 -4.94
CA LYS A 339 -13.80 12.99 -4.83
C LYS A 339 -14.57 13.48 -6.05
N ALA A 340 -14.29 14.69 -6.52
CA ALA A 340 -14.88 15.23 -7.74
C ALA A 340 -14.42 14.50 -9.02
N ALA A 341 -13.27 13.82 -8.96
CA ALA A 341 -12.76 13.00 -10.06
C ALA A 341 -13.57 11.70 -10.25
N VAL A 342 -14.27 11.21 -9.22
CA VAL A 342 -15.18 10.05 -9.35
C VAL A 342 -16.49 10.50 -10.00
N ILE A 343 -16.79 9.99 -11.20
CA ILE A 343 -18.04 10.30 -11.91
C ILE A 343 -19.10 9.23 -11.61
N HIS A 344 -18.76 7.97 -11.83
CA HIS A 344 -19.61 6.82 -11.53
C HIS A 344 -18.82 5.79 -10.76
N ASP A 345 -19.47 5.10 -9.85
CA ASP A 345 -18.99 3.88 -9.21
C ASP A 345 -20.04 2.78 -9.31
N GLN A 346 -19.61 1.52 -9.22
CA GLN A 346 -20.51 0.38 -9.23
C GLN A 346 -21.31 0.36 -7.93
N PRO A 347 -22.66 0.53 -7.98
CA PRO A 347 -23.46 0.56 -6.77
C PRO A 347 -23.50 -0.80 -6.08
N CYS A 348 -23.63 -0.75 -4.76
CA CYS A 348 -24.00 -1.90 -3.93
C CYS A 348 -25.41 -2.38 -4.35
N GLY A 349 -25.50 -3.55 -4.98
CA GLY A 349 -26.76 -4.11 -5.50
C GLY A 349 -26.77 -4.41 -7.00
N SER A 350 -25.74 -4.01 -7.75
CA SER A 350 -25.63 -4.28 -9.20
C SER A 350 -25.03 -5.64 -9.54
N ALA A 351 -24.68 -6.43 -8.53
CA ALA A 351 -24.33 -7.83 -8.74
C ALA A 351 -25.64 -8.62 -8.81
N GLY A 352 -26.04 -8.98 -10.02
CA GLY A 352 -26.96 -10.09 -10.22
C GLY A 352 -26.52 -11.24 -9.31
N HIS A 353 -27.43 -11.69 -8.47
CA HIS A 353 -27.26 -12.86 -7.64
C HIS A 353 -27.00 -14.08 -8.52
N THR A 354 -25.73 -14.37 -8.77
CA THR A 354 -25.26 -15.75 -8.94
C THR A 354 -23.96 -15.87 -8.17
N LYS A 355 -24.06 -16.16 -6.87
CA LYS A 355 -22.96 -16.91 -6.23
C LYS A 355 -22.78 -18.14 -7.11
N SER A 356 -21.55 -18.41 -7.58
CA SER A 356 -21.34 -19.67 -8.30
C SER A 356 -21.73 -20.82 -7.37
N ASP A 357 -22.31 -21.90 -7.92
CA ASP A 357 -22.75 -23.05 -7.12
C ASP A 357 -21.63 -23.58 -6.19
N LYS A 358 -20.37 -23.39 -6.58
CA LYS A 358 -19.19 -23.73 -5.77
C LYS A 358 -19.09 -22.93 -4.47
N GLU A 359 -19.34 -21.62 -4.52
CA GLU A 359 -19.33 -20.74 -3.33
C GLU A 359 -20.48 -21.09 -2.37
N LEU A 360 -21.65 -21.44 -2.93
CA LEU A 360 -22.78 -21.91 -2.13
C LEU A 360 -22.46 -23.25 -1.46
N LEU A 361 -21.86 -24.18 -2.19
CA LEU A 361 -21.45 -25.50 -1.71
C LEU A 361 -20.35 -25.42 -0.65
N LEU A 362 -19.35 -24.54 -0.81
CA LEU A 362 -18.30 -24.30 0.18
C LEU A 362 -18.87 -23.70 1.47
N SER A 363 -19.81 -22.75 1.35
CA SER A 363 -20.52 -22.19 2.50
C SER A 363 -21.35 -23.26 3.21
N LEU A 364 -22.15 -24.04 2.47
CA LEU A 364 -22.95 -25.15 3.02
C LEU A 364 -22.06 -26.20 3.69
N TYR A 365 -20.95 -26.58 3.07
CA TYR A 365 -19.98 -27.52 3.62
C TYR A 365 -19.41 -27.01 4.96
N ASN A 366 -19.00 -25.75 5.04
CA ASN A 366 -18.46 -25.19 6.28
C ASN A 366 -19.50 -25.16 7.42
N TRP A 367 -20.76 -24.85 7.12
CA TRP A 367 -21.85 -24.88 8.11
C TRP A 367 -22.16 -26.31 8.59
N VAL A 368 -22.17 -27.28 7.67
CA VAL A 368 -22.36 -28.70 8.01
C VAL A 368 -21.20 -29.23 8.86
N MET A 369 -19.96 -28.90 8.51
CA MET A 369 -18.78 -29.30 9.28
C MET A 369 -18.77 -28.67 10.67
N LEU A 370 -19.15 -27.39 10.80
CA LEU A 370 -19.26 -26.73 12.09
C LEU A 370 -20.34 -27.38 12.96
N ALA A 371 -21.51 -27.69 12.39
CA ALA A 371 -22.59 -28.39 13.09
C ALA A 371 -22.15 -29.80 13.55
N ALA A 372 -21.42 -30.53 12.70
CA ALA A 372 -20.89 -31.85 13.04
C ALA A 372 -19.86 -31.79 14.18
N VAL A 373 -18.95 -30.80 14.17
CA VAL A 373 -17.99 -30.59 15.25
C VAL A 373 -18.69 -30.25 16.57
N CYS A 374 -19.71 -29.38 16.55
CA CYS A 374 -20.52 -29.06 17.71
C CYS A 374 -21.27 -30.29 18.26
N ALA A 375 -21.87 -31.11 17.38
CA ALA A 375 -22.55 -32.33 17.78
C ALA A 375 -21.60 -33.34 18.44
N MET A 376 -20.41 -33.54 17.87
CA MET A 376 -19.38 -34.41 18.44
C MET A 376 -18.92 -33.92 19.81
N ALA A 377 -18.71 -32.61 19.97
CA ALA A 377 -18.37 -32.02 21.27
C ALA A 377 -19.46 -32.28 22.33
N CYS A 378 -20.73 -32.14 21.96
CA CYS A 378 -21.86 -32.45 22.85
C CYS A 378 -21.91 -33.93 23.26
N ILE A 379 -21.67 -34.86 22.32
CA ILE A 379 -21.63 -36.31 22.60
C ILE A 379 -20.49 -36.64 23.57
N VAL A 380 -19.29 -36.07 23.37
CA VAL A 380 -18.15 -36.26 24.26
C VAL A 380 -18.47 -35.76 25.68
N LEU A 381 -19.06 -34.57 25.80
CA LEU A 381 -19.50 -34.02 27.09
C LEU A 381 -20.51 -34.94 27.80
N LEU A 382 -21.48 -35.48 27.07
CA LEU A 382 -22.47 -36.43 27.60
C LEU A 382 -21.83 -37.73 28.09
N LEU A 383 -20.89 -38.30 27.32
CA LEU A 383 -20.16 -39.50 27.72
C LEU A 383 -19.31 -39.27 28.98
N VAL A 384 -18.63 -38.13 29.08
CA VAL A 384 -17.88 -37.74 30.28
C VAL A 384 -18.83 -37.61 31.49
N LEU A 385 -20.01 -37.02 31.30
CA LEU A 385 -21.01 -36.91 32.38
C LEU A 385 -21.52 -38.29 32.83
N LEU A 386 -21.82 -39.19 31.90
CA LEU A 386 -22.27 -40.55 32.22
C LEU A 386 -21.18 -41.34 32.94
N LEU A 387 -19.92 -41.22 32.51
CA LEU A 387 -18.78 -41.88 33.13
C LEU A 387 -18.54 -41.38 34.56
N THR A 388 -18.62 -40.07 34.77
CA THR A 388 -18.47 -39.46 36.11
C THR A 388 -19.60 -39.88 37.06
N MET A 389 -20.85 -39.94 36.57
CA MET A 389 -21.98 -40.48 37.34
C MET A 389 -21.81 -41.96 37.69
N ALA A 390 -21.33 -42.79 36.75
CA ALA A 390 -21.07 -44.20 36.98
C ALA A 390 -19.97 -44.42 38.04
N LEU A 391 -18.88 -43.64 37.95
CA LEU A 391 -17.79 -43.66 38.92
C LEU A 391 -18.26 -43.20 40.32
N ALA A 392 -19.09 -42.17 40.40
CA ALA A 392 -19.69 -41.72 41.67
C ALA A 392 -20.57 -42.81 42.31
N LYS A 393 -21.36 -43.53 41.49
CA LYS A 393 -22.21 -44.64 41.94
C LYS A 393 -21.40 -45.85 42.42
N LEU A 394 -20.27 -46.14 41.77
CA LEU A 394 -19.32 -47.17 42.21
C LEU A 394 -18.65 -46.80 43.53
N ARG A 395 -18.20 -45.55 43.70
CA ARG A 395 -17.65 -45.05 44.98
C ARG A 395 -18.66 -45.13 46.11
N SER A 396 -19.91 -44.76 45.86
CA SER A 396 -21.03 -44.88 46.81
C SER A 396 -21.26 -46.33 47.25
N ARG A 397 -21.22 -47.29 46.31
CA ARG A 397 -21.36 -48.73 46.63
C ARG A 397 -20.17 -49.26 47.44
N GLN A 398 -18.95 -48.86 47.10
CA GLN A 398 -17.75 -49.22 47.87
C GLN A 398 -17.80 -48.68 49.31
N GLN A 399 -18.24 -47.43 49.51
CA GLN A 399 -18.43 -46.86 50.85
C GLN A 399 -19.50 -47.61 51.67
N LYS A 400 -20.61 -48.05 51.05
CA LYS A 400 -21.64 -48.85 51.73
C LYS A 400 -21.17 -50.25 52.14
N VAL A 401 -20.27 -50.87 51.37
CA VAL A 401 -19.66 -52.16 51.73
C VAL A 401 -18.68 -52.00 52.90
N LEU A 402 -17.91 -50.92 52.92
CA LEU A 402 -16.97 -50.61 54.01
C LEU A 402 -17.67 -50.20 55.31
N SER A 403 -18.86 -49.58 55.25
CA SER A 403 -19.66 -49.24 56.43
C SER A 403 -20.56 -50.38 56.94
N GLY A 404 -20.67 -51.48 56.20
CA GLY A 404 -21.53 -52.63 56.52
C GLY A 404 -20.86 -53.75 57.31
N SER A 405 -19.54 -53.70 57.50
CA SER A 405 -18.78 -54.68 58.29
C SER A 405 -18.23 -54.03 59.57
N GLY A 406 -19.08 -53.88 60.60
CA GLY A 406 -18.59 -53.41 61.90
C GLY A 406 -19.66 -52.96 62.88
N SER A 407 -20.44 -53.90 63.43
CA SER A 407 -20.87 -53.90 64.85
C SER A 407 -21.89 -55.04 65.10
N SER A 408 -21.38 -56.24 65.37
CA SER A 408 -22.05 -57.23 66.22
C SER A 408 -21.02 -57.67 67.26
N GLY A 409 -20.73 -56.77 68.21
CA GLY A 409 -19.87 -57.04 69.36
C GLY A 409 -20.70 -57.53 70.53
N GLN A 410 -21.03 -58.82 70.54
CA GLN A 410 -21.56 -59.49 71.73
C GLN A 410 -20.39 -59.80 72.68
N LYS A 411 -20.46 -59.20 73.86
CA LYS A 411 -19.54 -59.36 74.99
C LYS A 411 -19.41 -60.83 75.39
N TYR A 412 -18.19 -61.32 75.52
CA TYR A 412 -17.82 -62.30 76.55
C TYR A 412 -16.50 -61.84 77.19
N ARG A 413 -16.51 -61.83 78.52
CA ARG A 413 -15.40 -61.45 79.41
C ARG A 413 -15.21 -62.62 80.36
N ILE A 414 -14.14 -63.41 80.26
CA ILE A 414 -13.59 -64.22 81.37
C ILE A 414 -12.08 -64.41 81.15
N LEU A 415 -11.32 -64.08 82.20
CA LEU A 415 -9.95 -64.47 82.62
C LEU A 415 -8.81 -64.48 81.60
#